data_AF-A0A7W0C800-F1
#
_entry.id   AF-A0A7W0C800-F1
#
_cell.length_a   1.000
_cell.length_b   1.000
_cell.length_c   1.000
_cell.angle_alpha   90.00
_cell.angle_beta   90.00
_cell.angle_gamma   90.00
#
_symmetry.space_group_name_H-M   'P 1'
#
loop_
_entity.id
_entity.type
_entity.pdbx_description
1 polymer ?
#
loop_
_entity_poly.entity_id
_entity_poly.type
_entity_poly.pdbx_seq_one_letter_code
_entity_poly.pdbx_strand_id
1 'polypeptide(L)'
;MRSLISVFKAQDLVLKGIATGVRVKLEPDVKIDIHNPAAGSMRAIAQIRIYQPDPGKKQEESGRICDQLRKKTTGVASIYPFKAVKDTPDVFVYEAIVDLSQSPTYHETVVFGHAGEEQASEESVAGEAASEVPEEFQNPAATAVELLETVDARTFRQALDALDLPRTSNLRLALSRLQRSAIDAEELNDTAKTEAARLTAQADIETLGRIQSLNSPDFLDCLITLLSKNLNEQLMAP
;
A
#
# COMPACT_ATOMS: atom_id res chain seq x y z
N MET A 1 -6.02 9.71 -0.41
CA MET A 1 -5.28 9.33 -1.64
C MET A 1 -6.20 8.95 -2.80
N ARG A 2 -7.19 8.07 -2.62
CA ARG A 2 -8.13 7.65 -3.69
C ARG A 2 -8.80 8.82 -4.42
N SER A 3 -9.30 9.82 -3.70
CA SER A 3 -9.91 11.03 -4.31
C SER A 3 -8.94 11.75 -5.25
N LEU A 4 -7.67 11.88 -4.85
CA LEU A 4 -6.64 12.54 -5.66
C LEU A 4 -6.34 11.75 -6.94
N ILE A 5 -6.24 10.42 -6.85
CA ILE A 5 -6.06 9.53 -8.00
C ILE A 5 -7.23 9.68 -8.98
N SER A 6 -8.47 9.71 -8.47
CA SER A 6 -9.66 9.89 -9.31
C SER A 6 -9.65 11.21 -10.07
N VAL A 7 -9.26 12.31 -9.40
CA VAL A 7 -9.13 13.63 -10.06
C VAL A 7 -8.08 13.59 -11.15
N PHE A 8 -6.92 12.99 -10.89
CA PHE A 8 -5.87 12.92 -11.91
C PHE A 8 -6.29 12.09 -13.12
N LYS A 9 -6.99 10.97 -12.92
CA LYS A 9 -7.58 10.20 -14.01
C LYS A 9 -8.59 11.01 -14.82
N ALA A 10 -9.47 11.77 -14.14
CA ALA A 10 -10.44 12.64 -14.80
C ALA A 10 -9.81 13.83 -15.55
N GLN A 11 -8.53 14.12 -15.31
CA GLN A 11 -7.74 15.15 -15.97
C GLN A 11 -6.81 14.58 -17.06
N ASP A 12 -7.05 13.34 -17.48
CA ASP A 12 -6.29 12.58 -18.47
C ASP A 12 -4.79 12.47 -18.15
N LEU A 13 -4.44 12.46 -16.86
CA LEU A 13 -3.06 12.28 -16.43
C LEU A 13 -2.70 10.80 -16.39
N VAL A 14 -1.51 10.47 -16.88
CA VAL A 14 -0.99 9.11 -16.83
C VAL A 14 -0.49 8.84 -15.41
N LEU A 15 -1.09 7.83 -14.78
CA LEU A 15 -0.75 7.39 -13.43
C LEU A 15 -0.04 6.04 -13.49
N LYS A 16 1.02 5.89 -12.69
CA LYS A 16 1.69 4.63 -12.45
C LYS A 16 1.76 4.38 -10.94
N GLY A 17 1.29 3.24 -10.47
CA GLY A 17 1.50 2.83 -9.07
C GLY A 17 2.99 2.71 -8.76
N ILE A 18 3.39 3.13 -7.57
CA ILE A 18 4.72 2.94 -7.01
C ILE A 18 4.57 2.43 -5.57
N ALA A 19 5.58 1.75 -5.04
CA ALA A 19 5.49 1.09 -3.73
C ALA A 19 4.93 1.98 -2.61
N THR A 20 5.27 3.27 -2.60
CA THR A 20 4.84 4.21 -1.53
C THR A 20 3.69 5.13 -1.92
N GLY A 21 3.12 4.99 -3.12
CA GLY A 21 2.05 5.86 -3.60
C GLY A 21 1.81 5.82 -5.11
N VAL A 22 1.78 6.98 -5.74
CA VAL A 22 1.50 7.10 -7.18
C VAL A 22 2.47 8.07 -7.85
N ARG A 23 2.96 7.66 -9.02
CA ARG A 23 3.68 8.55 -9.94
C ARG A 23 2.70 9.14 -10.94
N VAL A 24 2.65 10.47 -10.99
CA VAL A 24 1.87 11.27 -11.93
C VAL A 24 2.81 11.78 -13.02
N LYS A 25 2.51 11.50 -14.28
CA LYS A 25 3.21 12.10 -15.42
C LYS A 25 2.43 13.32 -15.89
N LEU A 26 2.97 14.51 -15.63
CA LEU A 26 2.32 15.78 -15.96
C LEU A 26 2.61 16.21 -17.40
N GLU A 27 3.86 16.02 -17.83
CA GLU A 27 4.39 16.32 -19.17
C GLU A 27 5.35 15.18 -19.59
N PRO A 28 5.81 15.10 -20.86
CA PRO A 28 6.72 14.04 -21.31
C PRO A 28 7.91 13.81 -20.38
N ASP A 29 8.48 14.89 -19.86
CA ASP A 29 9.69 14.89 -19.05
C ASP A 29 9.46 15.19 -17.56
N VAL A 30 8.21 15.48 -17.15
CA VAL A 30 7.88 15.84 -15.77
C VAL A 30 7.15 14.70 -15.08
N LYS A 31 7.84 14.07 -14.12
CA LYS A 31 7.33 13.00 -13.26
C LYS A 31 7.25 13.49 -11.82
N ILE A 32 6.10 13.24 -11.20
CA ILE A 32 5.80 13.67 -9.83
C ILE A 32 5.44 12.45 -9.01
N ASP A 33 6.22 12.16 -7.98
CA ASP A 33 6.00 11.03 -7.09
C ASP A 33 5.23 11.51 -5.86
N ILE A 34 3.99 11.07 -5.71
CA ILE A 34 3.12 11.44 -4.60
C ILE A 34 2.97 10.23 -3.68
N HIS A 35 3.48 10.34 -2.46
CA HIS A 35 3.47 9.27 -1.47
C HIS A 35 2.88 9.72 -0.14
N ASN A 36 2.33 8.78 0.62
CA ASN A 36 1.78 9.06 1.94
C ASN A 36 2.83 8.70 3.00
N PRO A 37 3.32 9.64 3.82
CA PRO A 37 4.33 9.34 4.84
C PRO A 37 3.84 8.40 5.95
N ALA A 38 2.51 8.29 6.14
CA ALA A 38 1.91 7.38 7.10
C ALA A 38 0.53 6.90 6.62
N ALA A 39 0.18 5.65 6.95
CA ALA A 39 -1.16 5.14 6.70
C ALA A 39 -2.23 6.03 7.38
N GLY A 40 -3.32 6.32 6.65
CA GLY A 40 -4.40 7.18 7.16
C GLY A 40 -4.08 8.68 7.25
N SER A 41 -2.86 9.12 6.94
CA SER A 41 -2.53 10.55 6.94
C SER A 41 -3.31 11.28 5.84
N MET A 42 -3.88 12.44 6.22
CA MET A 42 -4.50 13.41 5.31
C MET A 42 -3.47 14.29 4.60
N ARG A 43 -2.18 14.07 4.85
CA ARG A 43 -1.07 14.76 4.19
C ARG A 43 -0.28 13.77 3.36
N ALA A 44 -0.05 14.10 2.11
CA ALA A 44 0.89 13.40 1.24
C ALA A 44 2.08 14.30 0.90
N ILE A 45 3.15 13.72 0.39
CA ILE A 45 4.34 14.42 -0.08
C ILE A 45 4.42 14.22 -1.59
N ALA A 46 4.45 15.31 -2.34
CA ALA A 46 4.75 15.31 -3.76
C ALA A 46 6.24 15.62 -3.94
N GLN A 47 6.95 14.76 -4.65
CA GLN A 47 8.36 14.91 -4.96
C GLN A 47 8.54 15.06 -6.47
N ILE A 48 9.38 16.01 -6.88
CA ILE A 48 9.77 16.21 -8.29
C ILE A 48 11.29 16.20 -8.42
N ARG A 49 11.77 15.76 -9.58
CA ARG A 49 13.18 15.78 -9.95
C ARG A 49 13.35 16.64 -11.20
N ILE A 50 14.21 17.65 -11.10
CA ILE A 50 14.52 18.59 -12.18
C ILE A 50 16.00 18.39 -12.56
N TYR A 51 16.27 18.28 -13.86
CA TYR A 51 17.59 18.02 -14.45
C TYR A 51 18.18 19.26 -15.15
N GLN A 52 17.74 20.46 -14.74
CA GLN A 52 18.18 21.74 -15.29
C GLN A 52 19.32 22.28 -14.43
N PRO A 53 20.54 22.56 -14.93
CA PRO A 53 21.65 23.06 -14.10
C PRO A 53 21.50 24.52 -13.66
N ASP A 54 20.77 25.35 -14.40
CA ASP A 54 20.58 26.78 -14.10
C ASP A 54 19.63 26.99 -12.90
N PRO A 55 20.09 27.58 -11.78
CA PRO A 55 19.28 27.75 -10.57
C PRO A 55 18.02 28.62 -10.77
N GLY A 56 18.09 29.64 -11.64
CA GLY A 56 16.94 30.52 -11.91
C GLY A 56 15.81 29.75 -12.59
N LYS A 57 16.18 28.94 -13.60
CA LYS A 57 15.22 28.11 -14.34
C LYS A 57 14.61 26.99 -13.49
N LYS A 58 15.36 26.41 -12.54
CA LYS A 58 14.83 25.38 -11.63
C LYS A 58 13.70 25.91 -10.76
N GLN A 59 13.88 27.11 -10.19
CA GLN A 59 12.87 27.71 -9.32
C GLN A 59 11.62 28.10 -10.12
N GLU A 60 11.80 28.63 -11.32
CA GLU A 60 10.71 28.91 -12.25
C GLU A 60 9.95 27.62 -12.63
N GLU A 61 10.68 26.56 -12.99
CA GLU A 61 10.09 25.28 -13.39
C GLU A 61 9.32 24.60 -12.23
N SER A 62 9.89 24.56 -11.02
CA SER A 62 9.19 24.02 -9.85
C SER A 62 7.95 24.84 -9.48
N GLY A 63 8.00 26.17 -9.63
CA GLY A 63 6.84 27.06 -9.47
C GLY A 63 5.73 26.76 -10.49
N ARG A 64 6.10 26.67 -11.78
CA ARG A 64 5.19 26.31 -12.87
C ARG A 64 4.51 24.96 -12.65
N ILE A 65 5.27 23.94 -12.23
CA ILE A 65 4.74 22.60 -11.91
C ILE A 65 3.77 22.67 -10.74
N CYS A 66 4.10 23.45 -9.70
CA CYS A 66 3.21 23.67 -8.56
C CYS A 66 1.86 24.25 -8.99
N ASP A 67 1.88 25.30 -9.82
CA ASP A 67 0.67 25.98 -10.27
C ASP A 67 -0.19 25.09 -11.18
N GLN A 68 0.43 24.32 -12.06
CA GLN A 68 -0.29 23.34 -12.88
C GLN A 68 -0.96 22.26 -12.00
N LEU A 69 -0.24 21.73 -11.02
CA LEU A 69 -0.79 20.75 -10.08
C LEU A 69 -1.97 21.34 -9.31
N ARG A 70 -1.82 22.54 -8.72
CA ARG A 70 -2.90 23.24 -8.00
C ARG A 70 -4.14 23.42 -8.86
N LYS A 71 -3.96 23.85 -10.11
CA LYS A 71 -5.06 24.04 -11.06
C LYS A 71 -5.78 22.72 -11.33
N LYS A 72 -5.05 21.61 -11.48
CA LYS A 72 -5.63 20.28 -11.73
C LYS A 72 -6.25 19.63 -10.50
N THR A 73 -5.83 20.02 -9.28
CA THR A 73 -6.35 19.45 -8.02
C THR A 73 -7.29 20.39 -7.26
N THR A 74 -7.77 21.45 -7.91
CA THR A 74 -8.65 22.44 -7.27
C THR A 74 -9.89 21.77 -6.68
N GLY A 75 -10.18 22.06 -5.42
CA GLY A 75 -11.32 21.50 -4.68
C GLY A 75 -11.12 20.10 -4.10
N VAL A 76 -9.97 19.46 -4.34
CA VAL A 76 -9.67 18.12 -3.79
C VAL A 76 -8.41 18.11 -2.93
N ALA A 77 -7.39 18.88 -3.31
CA ALA A 77 -6.17 18.99 -2.53
C ALA A 77 -5.57 20.39 -2.59
N SER A 78 -5.01 20.82 -1.47
CA SER A 78 -4.20 22.03 -1.37
C SER A 78 -2.72 21.65 -1.47
N ILE A 79 -2.02 22.20 -2.47
CA ILE A 79 -0.61 21.91 -2.72
C ILE A 79 0.23 23.10 -2.30
N TYR A 80 1.19 22.87 -1.41
CA TYR A 80 2.11 23.91 -0.94
C TYR A 80 3.27 24.12 -1.92
N PRO A 81 3.96 25.28 -1.89
CA PRO A 81 5.12 25.51 -2.74
C PRO A 81 6.21 24.45 -2.54
N PHE A 82 6.80 24.01 -3.65
CA PHE A 82 7.94 23.10 -3.66
C PHE A 82 9.14 23.72 -2.94
N LYS A 83 9.74 22.95 -2.03
CA LYS A 83 10.97 23.30 -1.31
C LYS A 83 12.10 22.38 -1.77
N ALA A 84 13.28 22.93 -2.00
CA ALA A 84 14.45 22.13 -2.32
C ALA A 84 14.84 21.28 -1.10
N VAL A 85 14.99 19.97 -1.31
CA VAL A 85 15.40 19.01 -0.26
C VAL A 85 16.76 18.41 -0.58
N LYS A 86 17.08 18.23 -1.87
CA LYS A 86 18.38 17.77 -2.32
C LYS A 86 18.83 18.58 -3.52
N ASP A 87 20.04 19.08 -3.44
CA ASP A 87 20.72 19.86 -4.47
C ASP A 87 22.01 19.10 -4.84
N THR A 88 22.00 18.44 -6.00
CA THR A 88 23.19 17.79 -6.57
C THR A 88 23.43 18.32 -7.98
N PRO A 89 24.68 18.27 -8.49
CA PRO A 89 25.02 18.89 -9.79
C PRO A 89 24.12 18.47 -10.94
N ASP A 90 23.67 17.21 -10.94
CA ASP A 90 22.90 16.61 -12.04
C ASP A 90 21.38 16.54 -11.76
N VAL A 91 20.98 16.60 -10.48
CA VAL A 91 19.58 16.37 -10.08
C VAL A 91 19.20 17.25 -8.90
N PHE A 92 18.08 17.95 -9.05
CA PHE A 92 17.48 18.76 -8.01
C PHE A 92 16.18 18.12 -7.58
N VAL A 93 16.04 17.81 -6.30
CA VAL A 93 14.85 17.19 -5.73
C VAL A 93 14.12 18.23 -4.91
N TYR A 94 12.86 18.44 -5.28
CA TYR A 94 11.95 19.32 -4.56
C TYR A 94 10.80 18.52 -3.97
N GLU A 95 10.33 18.94 -2.81
CA GLU A 95 9.18 18.36 -2.14
C GLU A 95 8.12 19.41 -1.82
N ALA A 96 6.86 19.04 -2.02
CA ALA A 96 5.69 19.84 -1.67
C ALA A 96 4.78 19.01 -0.78
N ILE A 97 4.17 19.67 0.20
CA ILE A 97 3.10 19.07 0.99
C ILE A 97 1.81 19.12 0.18
N VAL A 98 1.10 18.01 0.13
CA VAL A 98 -0.24 17.88 -0.46
C VAL A 98 -1.22 17.62 0.68
N ASP A 99 -2.04 18.60 1.00
CA ASP A 99 -3.07 18.50 2.03
C ASP A 99 -4.39 18.04 1.41
N LEU A 100 -4.86 16.89 1.86
CA LEU A 100 -6.07 16.21 1.40
C LEU A 100 -7.27 16.47 2.33
N SER A 101 -7.13 17.29 3.37
CA SER A 101 -8.22 17.60 4.31
C SER A 101 -9.44 18.26 3.65
N GLN A 102 -9.25 18.87 2.48
CA GLN A 102 -10.32 19.46 1.67
C GLN A 102 -11.00 18.46 0.73
N SER A 103 -10.51 17.22 0.63
CA SER A 103 -11.18 16.18 -0.14
C SER A 103 -12.60 16.03 0.40
N PRO A 104 -13.65 16.14 -0.43
CA PRO A 104 -14.97 15.71 -0.02
C PRO A 104 -14.83 14.27 0.48
N THR A 105 -15.34 14.02 1.67
CA THR A 105 -15.39 12.68 2.22
C THR A 105 -16.31 11.93 1.27
N TYR A 106 -15.75 11.14 0.36
CA TYR A 106 -16.53 10.20 -0.42
C TYR A 106 -17.06 9.20 0.60
N HIS A 107 -18.25 9.49 1.13
CA HIS A 107 -19.10 8.45 1.67
C HIS A 107 -19.36 7.55 0.48
N GLU A 108 -18.68 6.41 0.48
CA GLU A 108 -18.97 5.28 -0.41
C GLU A 108 -20.48 5.18 -0.45
N THR A 109 -21.06 5.46 -1.62
CA THR A 109 -22.50 5.39 -1.81
C THR A 109 -22.79 3.91 -1.70
N VAL A 110 -23.10 3.46 -0.48
CA VAL A 110 -23.60 2.12 -0.24
C VAL A 110 -24.81 2.02 -1.13
N VAL A 111 -24.69 1.23 -2.20
CA VAL A 111 -25.81 0.90 -3.07
C VAL A 111 -26.72 0.05 -2.20
N PHE A 112 -27.66 0.70 -1.50
CA PHE A 112 -28.75 0.01 -0.84
C PHE A 112 -29.57 -0.62 -1.95
N GLY A 113 -29.29 -1.90 -2.22
CA GLY A 113 -30.18 -2.73 -3.02
C GLY A 113 -31.58 -2.56 -2.47
N HIS A 114 -32.48 -2.03 -3.28
CA HIS A 114 -33.90 -2.08 -3.01
C HIS A 114 -34.28 -3.56 -2.84
N ALA A 115 -34.47 -3.99 -1.60
CA ALA A 115 -35.32 -5.11 -1.27
C ALA A 115 -36.77 -4.68 -1.56
N GLY A 116 -37.11 -4.63 -2.84
CA GLY A 116 -38.48 -4.58 -3.34
C GLY A 116 -38.81 -5.97 -3.85
N GLU A 117 -39.74 -6.61 -3.16
CA GLU A 117 -40.46 -7.80 -3.58
C GLU A 117 -40.87 -7.70 -5.05
N GLU A 118 -40.71 -8.78 -5.82
CA GLU A 118 -41.76 -9.17 -6.77
C GLU A 118 -41.67 -10.66 -7.10
N GLN A 119 -42.78 -11.33 -6.82
CA GLN A 119 -43.08 -12.68 -7.25
C GLN A 119 -43.08 -12.79 -8.78
N ALA A 120 -42.49 -13.88 -9.25
CA ALA A 120 -42.91 -14.67 -10.41
C ALA A 120 -42.99 -13.98 -11.78
N SER A 121 -41.94 -14.17 -12.57
CA SER A 121 -42.09 -14.86 -13.87
C SER A 121 -40.71 -15.20 -14.43
N GLU A 122 -40.48 -16.49 -14.62
CA GLU A 122 -39.35 -17.07 -15.33
C GLU A 122 -39.40 -16.66 -16.82
N GLU A 123 -38.37 -15.96 -17.31
CA GLU A 123 -37.85 -16.27 -18.64
C GLU A 123 -36.38 -15.85 -18.78
N SER A 124 -35.55 -16.88 -18.81
CA SER A 124 -34.15 -16.95 -19.18
C SER A 124 -33.72 -16.01 -20.32
N VAL A 125 -32.78 -15.11 -20.04
CA VAL A 125 -31.70 -14.77 -20.98
C VAL A 125 -30.38 -14.77 -20.22
N ALA A 126 -29.62 -15.85 -20.43
CA ALA A 126 -28.24 -15.99 -20.01
C ALA A 126 -27.37 -14.91 -20.67
N GLY A 127 -26.78 -14.07 -19.84
CA GLY A 127 -25.79 -13.07 -20.19
C GLY A 127 -24.83 -12.91 -19.02
N GLU A 128 -24.11 -14.00 -18.74
CA GLU A 128 -23.15 -14.18 -17.68
C GLU A 128 -21.96 -13.23 -17.89
N ALA A 129 -22.12 -11.98 -17.46
CA ALA A 129 -21.02 -11.05 -17.28
C ALA A 129 -20.28 -11.47 -16.00
N ALA A 130 -19.39 -12.44 -16.15
CA ALA A 130 -18.38 -12.76 -15.17
C ALA A 130 -17.64 -11.45 -14.82
N SER A 131 -17.96 -10.90 -13.66
CA SER A 131 -17.20 -9.83 -13.05
C SER A 131 -15.85 -10.44 -12.68
N GLU A 132 -14.89 -10.37 -13.61
CA GLU A 132 -13.49 -10.68 -13.39
C GLU A 132 -12.98 -9.76 -12.27
N VAL A 133 -13.03 -10.27 -11.04
CA VAL A 133 -12.25 -9.70 -9.94
C VAL A 133 -10.80 -9.87 -10.38
N PRO A 134 -10.01 -8.79 -10.51
CA PRO A 134 -8.64 -8.88 -11.01
C PRO A 134 -7.86 -9.93 -10.21
N GLU A 135 -7.36 -10.97 -10.91
CA GLU A 135 -6.59 -12.08 -10.31
C GLU A 135 -5.26 -11.63 -9.67
N GLU A 136 -4.91 -10.35 -9.75
CA GLU A 136 -3.71 -9.76 -9.12
C GLU A 136 -3.71 -9.83 -7.58
N PHE A 137 -4.79 -10.30 -6.94
CA PHE A 137 -4.85 -10.58 -5.50
C PHE A 137 -4.53 -12.04 -5.10
N GLN A 138 -4.22 -12.93 -6.05
CA GLN A 138 -4.19 -14.38 -5.75
C GLN A 138 -2.96 -14.87 -4.96
N ASN A 139 -1.88 -14.10 -4.86
CA ASN A 139 -0.69 -14.54 -4.13
C ASN A 139 -0.39 -13.65 -2.90
N PRO A 140 -0.85 -14.04 -1.68
CA PRO A 140 -0.58 -13.27 -0.46
C PRO A 140 0.92 -13.14 -0.17
N ALA A 141 1.75 -14.05 -0.67
CA ALA A 141 3.20 -13.94 -0.53
C ALA A 141 3.79 -12.82 -1.40
N ALA A 142 3.25 -12.59 -2.61
CA ALA A 142 3.71 -11.50 -3.48
C ALA A 142 3.41 -10.13 -2.86
N THR A 143 2.21 -9.95 -2.30
CA THR A 143 1.85 -8.73 -1.56
C THR A 143 2.71 -8.55 -0.31
N ALA A 144 3.01 -9.63 0.42
CA ALA A 144 3.88 -9.57 1.59
C ALA A 144 5.31 -9.15 1.22
N VAL A 145 5.88 -9.65 0.12
CA VAL A 145 7.20 -9.24 -0.39
C VAL A 145 7.20 -7.73 -0.69
N GLU A 146 6.23 -7.23 -1.45
CA GLU A 146 6.15 -5.80 -1.81
C GLU A 146 6.08 -4.90 -0.56
N LEU A 147 5.32 -5.29 0.45
CA LEU A 147 5.24 -4.54 1.72
C LEU A 147 6.55 -4.62 2.50
N LEU A 148 7.18 -5.79 2.58
CA LEU A 148 8.40 -6.02 3.37
C LEU A 148 9.64 -5.37 2.77
N GLU A 149 9.69 -5.14 1.45
CA GLU A 149 10.77 -4.37 0.80
C GLU A 149 10.92 -2.96 1.39
N THR A 150 9.82 -2.39 1.90
CA THR A 150 9.82 -1.05 2.49
C THR A 150 10.21 -1.02 3.97
N VAL A 151 10.34 -2.19 4.61
CA VAL A 151 10.50 -2.32 6.06
C VAL A 151 11.94 -2.69 6.41
N ASP A 152 12.62 -1.80 7.13
CA ASP A 152 13.95 -2.10 7.64
C ASP A 152 13.91 -3.04 8.88
N ALA A 153 15.03 -3.70 9.14
CA ALA A 153 15.14 -4.67 10.25
C ALA A 153 14.92 -4.06 11.64
N ARG A 154 15.14 -2.75 11.84
CA ARG A 154 14.87 -2.08 13.12
C ARG A 154 13.36 -1.87 13.29
N THR A 155 12.67 -1.37 12.27
CA THR A 155 11.22 -1.19 12.26
C THR A 155 10.50 -2.52 12.48
N PHE A 156 10.96 -3.59 11.82
CA PHE A 156 10.43 -4.93 12.03
C PHE A 156 10.57 -5.42 13.48
N ARG A 157 11.74 -5.22 14.10
CA ARG A 157 11.97 -5.59 15.51
C ARG A 157 11.08 -4.80 16.47
N GLN A 158 10.89 -3.50 16.22
CA GLN A 158 10.00 -2.66 17.04
C GLN A 158 8.55 -3.14 16.96
N ALA A 159 8.09 -3.56 15.78
CA ALA A 159 6.76 -4.14 15.62
C ALA A 159 6.62 -5.46 16.38
N LEU A 160 7.63 -6.35 16.35
CA LEU A 160 7.63 -7.57 17.15
C LEU A 160 7.65 -7.31 18.67
N ASP A 161 8.37 -6.27 19.10
CA ASP A 161 8.38 -5.85 20.51
C ASP A 161 7.03 -5.27 20.94
N ALA A 162 6.33 -4.55 20.06
CA ALA A 162 4.99 -4.01 20.33
C ALA A 162 3.90 -5.09 20.50
N LEU A 163 4.11 -6.28 19.92
CA LEU A 163 3.24 -7.46 20.13
C LEU A 163 3.51 -8.20 21.45
N ASP A 164 4.48 -7.71 22.23
CA ASP A 164 4.95 -8.32 23.47
C ASP A 164 5.38 -9.79 23.28
N LEU A 165 6.00 -10.08 22.13
CA LEU A 165 6.51 -11.41 21.82
C LEU A 165 7.84 -11.65 22.54
N PRO A 166 7.95 -12.71 23.37
CA PRO A 166 9.21 -13.07 24.00
C PRO A 166 10.31 -13.26 22.96
N ARG A 167 11.51 -12.74 23.24
CA ARG A 167 12.65 -12.78 22.30
C ARG A 167 13.03 -14.20 21.86
N THR A 168 12.77 -15.17 22.73
CA THR A 168 13.06 -16.60 22.54
C THR A 168 11.86 -17.42 22.04
N SER A 169 10.71 -16.79 21.78
CA SER A 169 9.53 -17.52 21.29
C SER A 169 9.75 -18.02 19.86
N ASN A 170 9.23 -19.22 19.57
CA ASN A 170 9.32 -19.82 18.24
C ASN A 170 8.64 -18.94 17.20
N LEU A 171 7.48 -18.36 17.54
CA LEU A 171 6.75 -17.46 16.66
C LEU A 171 7.57 -16.23 16.26
N ARG A 172 8.28 -15.60 17.19
CA ARG A 172 9.14 -14.46 16.87
C ARG A 172 10.30 -14.85 15.95
N LEU A 173 10.89 -16.03 16.18
CA LEU A 173 11.96 -16.57 15.33
C LEU A 173 11.44 -16.88 13.93
N ALA A 174 10.25 -17.47 13.81
CA ALA A 174 9.58 -17.76 12.54
C ALA A 174 9.33 -16.47 11.74
N LEU A 175 8.70 -15.45 12.36
CA LEU A 175 8.47 -14.15 11.73
C LEU A 175 9.78 -13.47 11.29
N SER A 176 10.84 -13.58 12.09
CA SER A 176 12.17 -13.05 11.74
C SER A 176 12.88 -13.84 10.62
N ARG A 177 12.51 -15.11 10.39
CA ARG A 177 12.99 -15.88 9.23
C ARG A 177 12.21 -15.51 7.98
N LEU A 178 10.89 -15.38 8.08
CA LEU A 178 10.03 -14.92 6.98
C LEU A 178 10.45 -13.55 6.46
N GLN A 179 10.72 -12.59 7.34
CA GLN A 179 11.19 -11.28 6.90
C GLN A 179 12.50 -11.35 6.11
N ARG A 180 13.38 -12.32 6.40
CA ARG A 180 14.65 -12.49 5.69
C ARG A 180 14.51 -13.22 4.36
N SER A 181 13.51 -14.08 4.21
CA SER A 181 13.20 -14.77 2.94
C SER A 181 12.22 -14.00 2.06
N ALA A 182 11.72 -12.84 2.51
CA ALA A 182 10.85 -11.95 1.76
C ALA A 182 11.59 -11.17 0.63
N ILE A 183 12.51 -11.84 -0.06
CA ILE A 183 13.16 -11.37 -1.29
C ILE A 183 12.41 -11.92 -2.51
N ASP A 184 11.88 -13.14 -2.37
CA ASP A 184 11.15 -13.85 -3.41
C ASP A 184 9.85 -14.46 -2.84
N ALA A 185 8.78 -14.42 -3.62
CA ALA A 185 7.46 -14.83 -3.16
C ALA A 185 7.34 -16.36 -3.00
N GLU A 186 8.04 -17.14 -3.84
CA GLU A 186 8.08 -18.60 -3.75
C GLU A 186 8.90 -19.03 -2.52
N GLU A 187 10.09 -18.43 -2.34
CA GLU A 187 10.95 -18.66 -1.16
C GLU A 187 10.23 -18.29 0.15
N LEU A 188 9.51 -17.16 0.17
CA LEU A 188 8.72 -16.74 1.34
C LEU A 188 7.64 -17.77 1.69
N ASN A 189 6.94 -18.30 0.69
CA ASN A 189 5.87 -19.28 0.89
C ASN A 189 6.42 -20.63 1.39
N ASP A 190 7.53 -21.10 0.82
CA ASP A 190 8.18 -22.34 1.26
C ASP A 190 8.79 -22.22 2.67
N THR A 191 9.32 -21.04 3.00
CA THR A 191 9.74 -20.71 4.36
C THR A 191 8.54 -20.72 5.31
N ALA A 192 7.40 -20.16 4.90
CA ALA A 192 6.17 -20.15 5.72
C ALA A 192 5.66 -21.56 6.01
N LYS A 193 5.64 -22.45 5.02
CA LYS A 193 5.31 -23.88 5.22
C LYS A 193 6.25 -24.55 6.23
N THR A 194 7.56 -24.34 6.06
CA THR A 194 8.59 -24.93 6.91
C THR A 194 8.50 -24.43 8.35
N GLU A 195 8.26 -23.13 8.56
CA GLU A 195 8.14 -22.55 9.89
C GLU A 195 6.79 -22.87 10.53
N ALA A 196 5.70 -22.93 9.77
CA ALA A 196 4.41 -23.41 10.27
C ALA A 196 4.50 -24.85 10.82
N ALA A 197 5.26 -25.73 10.14
CA ALA A 197 5.51 -27.10 10.59
C ALA A 197 6.27 -27.19 11.93
N ARG A 198 6.95 -26.11 12.33
CA ARG A 198 7.67 -26.04 13.62
C ARG A 198 6.79 -25.53 14.76
N LEU A 199 5.70 -24.83 14.45
CA LEU A 199 4.78 -24.23 15.44
C LEU A 199 3.69 -25.23 15.86
N THR A 200 4.11 -26.37 16.39
CA THR A 200 3.21 -27.45 16.82
C THR A 200 2.75 -27.31 18.27
N ALA A 201 3.43 -26.48 19.07
CA ALA A 201 3.08 -26.29 20.47
C ALA A 201 1.78 -25.49 20.62
N GLN A 202 0.86 -25.95 21.46
CA GLN A 202 -0.41 -25.28 21.73
C GLN A 202 -0.23 -23.80 22.13
N ALA A 203 0.82 -23.50 22.91
CA ALA A 203 1.14 -22.13 23.31
C ALA A 203 1.50 -21.22 22.12
N ASP A 204 2.16 -21.75 21.09
CA ASP A 204 2.49 -20.99 19.87
C ASP A 204 1.22 -20.70 19.07
N ILE A 205 0.30 -21.67 18.96
CA ILE A 205 -1.00 -21.55 18.27
C ILE A 205 -1.87 -20.49 18.96
N GLU A 206 -2.00 -20.56 20.28
CA GLU A 206 -2.76 -19.58 21.07
C GLU A 206 -2.17 -18.17 20.96
N THR A 207 -0.83 -18.08 20.97
CA THR A 207 -0.15 -16.79 20.80
C THR A 207 -0.40 -16.20 19.41
N LEU A 208 -0.37 -17.03 18.36
CA LEU A 208 -0.67 -16.61 16.98
C LEU A 208 -2.12 -16.12 16.85
N GLY A 209 -3.09 -16.87 17.40
CA GLY A 209 -4.50 -16.46 17.41
C GLY A 209 -4.75 -15.17 18.20
N ARG A 210 -4.06 -15.00 19.33
CA ARG A 210 -4.09 -13.73 20.10
C ARG A 210 -3.59 -12.57 19.24
N ILE A 211 -2.48 -12.74 18.55
CA ILE A 211 -1.87 -11.67 17.73
C ILE A 211 -2.75 -11.31 16.53
N GLN A 212 -3.43 -12.27 15.91
CA GLN A 212 -4.40 -11.99 14.84
C GLN A 212 -5.55 -11.08 15.27
N SER A 213 -5.92 -11.13 16.56
CA SER A 213 -6.95 -10.23 17.11
C SER A 213 -6.43 -8.81 17.42
N LEU A 214 -5.11 -8.61 17.40
CA LEU A 214 -4.49 -7.30 17.62
C LEU A 214 -4.35 -6.55 16.30
N ASN A 215 -4.57 -5.23 16.34
CA ASN A 215 -4.31 -4.35 15.20
C ASN A 215 -2.79 -4.23 14.96
N SER A 216 -2.27 -5.17 14.17
CA SER A 216 -0.87 -5.21 13.76
C SER A 216 -0.64 -4.32 12.52
N PRO A 217 0.58 -3.81 12.29
CA PRO A 217 0.90 -3.13 11.04
C PRO A 217 0.70 -4.05 9.83
N ASP A 218 0.26 -3.49 8.70
CA ASP A 218 -0.12 -4.24 7.48
C ASP A 218 0.95 -5.26 7.05
N PHE A 219 2.23 -4.89 7.04
CA PHE A 219 3.33 -5.79 6.64
C PHE A 219 3.45 -7.02 7.56
N LEU A 220 3.12 -6.87 8.84
CA LEU A 220 3.20 -7.94 9.82
C LEU A 220 1.95 -8.81 9.76
N ASP A 221 0.79 -8.19 9.55
CA ASP A 221 -0.48 -8.90 9.36
C ASP A 221 -0.43 -9.85 8.16
N CYS A 222 0.20 -9.44 7.05
CA CYS A 222 0.45 -10.33 5.92
C CYS A 222 1.26 -11.58 6.30
N LEU A 223 2.33 -11.42 7.08
CA LEU A 223 3.15 -12.55 7.54
C LEU A 223 2.40 -13.46 8.52
N ILE A 224 1.64 -12.87 9.45
CA ILE A 224 0.81 -13.59 10.42
C ILE A 224 -0.25 -14.41 9.68
N THR A 225 -0.93 -13.80 8.71
CA THR A 225 -1.95 -14.46 7.88
C THR A 225 -1.34 -15.59 7.06
N LEU A 226 -0.19 -15.36 6.43
CA LEU A 226 0.51 -16.39 5.65
C LEU A 226 0.90 -17.60 6.53
N LEU A 227 1.43 -17.34 7.74
CA LEU A 227 1.81 -18.39 8.68
C LEU A 227 0.60 -19.17 9.20
N SER A 228 -0.49 -18.47 9.54
CA SER A 228 -1.74 -19.07 10.03
C SER A 228 -2.41 -19.92 8.96
N LYS A 229 -2.42 -19.47 7.70
CA LYS A 229 -2.93 -20.25 6.56
C LYS A 229 -2.21 -21.59 6.46
N ASN A 230 -0.88 -21.56 6.42
CA ASN A 230 -0.07 -22.78 6.30
C ASN A 230 -0.21 -23.71 7.53
N LEU A 231 -0.37 -23.14 8.73
CA LEU A 231 -0.61 -23.91 9.94
C LEU A 231 -1.97 -24.63 9.90
N ASN A 232 -3.02 -23.94 9.45
CA ASN A 232 -4.36 -24.54 9.31
C ASN A 232 -4.39 -25.64 8.25
N GLU A 233 -3.69 -25.44 7.13
CA GLU A 233 -3.53 -26.47 6.08
C GLU A 233 -2.86 -27.74 6.64
N GLN A 234 -1.86 -27.60 7.51
CA GLN A 234 -1.21 -28.74 8.17
C GLN A 234 -2.10 -29.44 9.18
N LEU A 235 -2.89 -28.69 9.95
CA LEU A 235 -3.84 -29.26 10.92
C LEU A 235 -5.00 -30.01 10.26
N MET A 236 -5.33 -29.66 9.00
CA MET A 236 -6.36 -30.31 8.21
C MET A 236 -5.85 -31.45 7.33
N ALA A 237 -4.53 -31.64 7.21
CA ALA A 237 -3.96 -32.75 6.48
C ALA A 237 -4.21 -34.07 7.25
N PRO A 238 -4.89 -35.06 6.66
CA PRO A 238 -5.25 -36.32 7.32
C PRO A 238 -4.07 -37.26 7.57
#